data_AF-A0A0T5Z3U2-F1
#
_entry.id   AF-A0A0T5Z3U2-F1
#
_cell.length_a   1.000
_cell.length_b   1.000
_cell.length_c   1.000
_cell.angle_alpha   90.00
_cell.angle_beta   90.00
_cell.angle_gamma   90.00
#
_symmetry.space_group_name_H-M   'P 1'
#
loop_
_entity.id
_entity.type
_entity.pdbx_description
1 polymer ?
#
loop_
_entity_poly.entity_id
_entity_poly.type
_entity_poly.pdbx_seq_one_letter_code
_entity_poly.pdbx_strand_id
1 'polypeptide(L)'
;MPDNPPGEVDSNNNWGNFLLIRLDSGLYVLLAHLRQHSLTVIEGERLTPGQPVARCGNTGRSPQPHLHLHVQTTAVLGSPTHPFHLLGVTLQTTQEQIAGFHLACRPAEGELVSVVKMDGAFWRALHLPLGLQLHYRYRLDEGEWRAQRLTVSMDLTGGFRLRSGSGASARFLEEGGVLCFFERAGGKDPLLDLWLLALGLTPLADAPMSWADRPSDRLLPLAWPWWALRGLLRPLGGGLDSRYHRSREKGLWRQQGQHRLPLLPGIKQEGASVAIIDPERGCTRLSLQTADCLLEAELEEISTIEDQGIPQARISLKETY
;
A
#
# COMPACT_ATOMS: atom_id res chain seq x y z
N MET A 1 -31.63 -20.60 7.74
CA MET A 1 -31.56 -22.04 7.39
C MET A 1 -30.36 -22.67 8.08
N PRO A 2 -30.44 -23.93 8.57
CA PRO A 2 -29.29 -24.68 9.09
C PRO A 2 -28.32 -25.09 7.98
N ASP A 3 -27.05 -25.33 8.35
CA ASP A 3 -26.02 -25.88 7.46
C ASP A 3 -26.37 -27.30 7.02
N ASN A 4 -26.05 -27.62 5.77
CA ASN A 4 -26.11 -29.01 5.29
C ASN A 4 -24.94 -29.80 5.86
N PRO A 5 -25.11 -31.10 6.15
CA PRO A 5 -23.98 -32.02 6.33
C PRO A 5 -23.02 -31.95 5.13
N PRO A 6 -21.69 -32.06 5.32
CA PRO A 6 -20.76 -32.14 4.20
C PRO A 6 -21.13 -33.28 3.25
N GLY A 7 -21.16 -32.99 1.95
CA GLY A 7 -21.59 -33.89 0.88
C GLY A 7 -23.06 -33.76 0.48
N GLU A 8 -23.91 -33.19 1.34
CA GLU A 8 -25.33 -32.94 1.06
C GLU A 8 -25.55 -31.52 0.51
N VAL A 9 -26.60 -31.34 -0.30
CA VAL A 9 -26.94 -30.03 -0.91
C VAL A 9 -28.45 -29.78 -0.90
N ASP A 10 -28.84 -28.52 -0.70
CA ASP A 10 -30.20 -28.06 -0.95
C ASP A 10 -30.27 -27.42 -2.35
N SER A 11 -30.84 -28.15 -3.30
CA SER A 11 -30.99 -27.71 -4.70
C SER A 11 -32.14 -26.73 -4.92
N ASN A 12 -33.06 -26.58 -3.96
CA ASN A 12 -34.18 -25.63 -4.06
C ASN A 12 -33.74 -24.23 -3.63
N ASN A 13 -32.86 -24.14 -2.62
CA ASN A 13 -32.38 -22.89 -2.06
C ASN A 13 -30.92 -22.63 -2.46
N ASN A 14 -30.67 -22.34 -3.73
CA ASN A 14 -29.31 -22.24 -4.30
C ASN A 14 -28.32 -21.42 -3.45
N TRP A 15 -28.74 -20.26 -2.92
CA TRP A 15 -27.86 -19.34 -2.19
C TRP A 15 -27.78 -19.59 -0.67
N GLY A 16 -28.68 -20.40 -0.11
CA GLY A 16 -28.77 -20.60 1.34
C GLY A 16 -29.05 -19.30 2.10
N ASN A 17 -28.43 -19.13 3.26
CA ASN A 17 -28.39 -17.83 3.93
C ASN A 17 -27.39 -16.94 3.20
N PHE A 18 -27.76 -15.69 2.94
CA PHE A 18 -26.92 -14.76 2.20
C PHE A 18 -26.98 -13.34 2.77
N LEU A 19 -26.02 -12.52 2.37
CA LEU A 19 -26.00 -11.08 2.56
C LEU A 19 -25.78 -10.43 1.20
N LEU A 20 -26.67 -9.51 0.83
CA LEU A 20 -26.54 -8.71 -0.39
C LEU A 20 -26.19 -7.28 -0.01
N ILE A 21 -25.00 -6.83 -0.39
CA ILE A 21 -24.47 -5.52 -0.03
C ILE A 21 -24.53 -4.61 -1.25
N ARG A 22 -25.29 -3.51 -1.16
CA ARG A 22 -25.27 -2.47 -2.19
C ARG A 22 -24.07 -1.56 -1.99
N LEU A 23 -23.24 -1.42 -3.01
CA LEU A 23 -22.12 -0.49 -3.05
C LEU A 23 -22.58 0.91 -3.49
N ASP A 24 -21.82 1.94 -3.13
CA ASP A 24 -22.08 3.33 -3.57
C ASP A 24 -21.99 3.48 -5.10
N SER A 25 -21.25 2.60 -5.76
CA SER A 25 -21.19 2.52 -7.22
C SER A 25 -22.49 2.03 -7.88
N GLY A 26 -23.45 1.54 -7.09
CA GLY A 26 -24.68 0.92 -7.57
C GLY A 26 -24.58 -0.57 -7.87
N LEU A 27 -23.38 -1.16 -7.78
CA LEU A 27 -23.18 -2.61 -7.85
C LEU A 27 -23.59 -3.30 -6.54
N TYR A 28 -23.76 -4.61 -6.58
CA TYR A 28 -24.12 -5.43 -5.43
C TYR A 28 -23.10 -6.54 -5.21
N VAL A 29 -22.68 -6.77 -3.96
CA VAL A 29 -21.86 -7.91 -3.55
C VAL A 29 -22.75 -8.95 -2.89
N LEU A 30 -22.79 -10.18 -3.42
CA LEU A 30 -23.48 -11.29 -2.77
C LEU A 30 -22.47 -12.15 -2.02
N LEU A 31 -22.73 -12.34 -0.73
CA LEU A 31 -22.08 -13.33 0.11
C LEU A 31 -23.11 -14.42 0.42
N ALA A 32 -22.85 -15.67 0.05
CA ALA A 32 -23.81 -16.77 0.18
C ALA A 32 -23.24 -17.97 0.95
N HIS A 33 -24.10 -18.95 1.22
CA HIS A 33 -23.81 -20.14 2.02
C HIS A 33 -23.45 -19.84 3.48
N LEU A 34 -23.94 -18.72 4.03
CA LEU A 34 -23.60 -18.26 5.38
C LEU A 34 -24.19 -19.18 6.46
N ARG A 35 -23.50 -19.27 7.60
CA ARG A 35 -23.93 -20.11 8.73
C ARG A 35 -25.21 -19.57 9.36
N GLN A 36 -26.10 -20.46 9.78
CA GLN A 36 -27.31 -20.10 10.52
C GLN A 36 -27.00 -19.23 11.76
N HIS A 37 -27.82 -18.21 11.99
CA HIS A 37 -27.70 -17.31 13.16
C HIS A 37 -26.33 -16.63 13.30
N SER A 38 -25.59 -16.50 12.20
CA SER A 38 -24.27 -15.85 12.20
C SER A 38 -24.26 -14.42 11.70
N LEU A 39 -25.32 -13.97 11.01
CA LEU A 39 -25.48 -12.59 10.57
C LEU A 39 -25.50 -11.66 11.78
N THR A 40 -24.60 -10.67 11.78
CA THR A 40 -24.47 -9.66 12.84
C THR A 40 -24.97 -8.29 12.42
N VAL A 41 -25.61 -8.21 11.25
CA VAL A 41 -26.08 -6.98 10.62
C VAL A 41 -27.55 -7.10 10.25
N ILE A 42 -28.21 -5.95 10.09
CA ILE A 42 -29.62 -5.86 9.68
C ILE A 42 -29.79 -5.22 8.30
N GLU A 43 -30.94 -5.44 7.67
CA GLU A 43 -31.26 -4.80 6.40
C GLU A 43 -31.26 -3.27 6.52
N GLY A 44 -30.66 -2.61 5.54
CA GLY A 44 -30.50 -1.15 5.53
C GLY A 44 -29.30 -0.63 6.33
N GLU A 45 -28.59 -1.48 7.07
CA GLU A 45 -27.39 -1.09 7.81
C GLU A 45 -26.25 -0.68 6.86
N ARG A 46 -25.58 0.43 7.19
CA ARG A 46 -24.39 0.89 6.48
C ARG A 46 -23.17 0.14 6.99
N LEU A 47 -22.48 -0.55 6.10
CA LEU A 47 -21.28 -1.31 6.44
C LEU A 47 -20.00 -0.49 6.24
N THR A 48 -19.00 -0.76 7.08
CA THR A 48 -17.64 -0.26 6.90
C THR A 48 -16.67 -1.41 6.61
N PRO A 49 -15.61 -1.18 5.80
CA PRO A 49 -14.57 -2.19 5.58
C PRO A 49 -14.03 -2.76 6.91
N GLY A 50 -13.86 -4.08 6.98
CA GLY A 50 -13.38 -4.78 8.18
C GLY A 50 -14.46 -5.12 9.22
N GLN A 51 -15.69 -4.62 9.08
CA GLN A 51 -16.80 -5.00 9.95
C GLN A 51 -17.14 -6.49 9.78
N PRO A 52 -17.15 -7.29 10.86
CA PRO A 52 -17.68 -8.65 10.80
C PRO A 52 -19.18 -8.64 10.51
N VAL A 53 -19.61 -9.37 9.48
CA VAL A 53 -21.03 -9.42 9.05
C VAL A 53 -21.69 -10.78 9.19
N ALA A 54 -20.93 -11.87 9.10
CA ALA A 54 -21.42 -13.24 9.16
C ALA A 54 -20.28 -14.24 9.38
N ARG A 55 -20.62 -15.52 9.61
CA ARG A 55 -19.67 -16.63 9.55
C ARG A 55 -19.91 -17.48 8.30
N CYS A 56 -18.82 -17.99 7.74
CA CYS A 56 -18.86 -19.02 6.69
C CYS A 56 -19.66 -20.23 7.18
N GLY A 57 -20.49 -20.80 6.30
CA GLY A 57 -21.34 -21.95 6.59
C GLY A 57 -21.38 -22.92 5.41
N ASN A 58 -22.44 -23.70 5.34
CA ASN A 58 -22.68 -24.69 4.29
C ASN A 58 -24.18 -24.77 3.93
N THR A 59 -24.87 -23.64 3.91
CA THR A 59 -26.31 -23.58 3.58
C THR A 59 -26.56 -23.51 2.07
N GLY A 60 -27.70 -24.03 1.62
CA GLY A 60 -28.12 -23.95 0.21
C GLY A 60 -27.43 -24.97 -0.69
N ARG A 61 -27.17 -24.62 -1.95
CA ARG A 61 -26.51 -25.53 -2.91
C ARG A 61 -24.98 -25.51 -2.73
N SER A 62 -24.54 -25.89 -1.54
CA SER A 62 -23.14 -25.95 -1.15
C SER A 62 -22.81 -27.34 -0.64
N PRO A 63 -21.91 -28.10 -1.30
CA PRO A 63 -21.55 -29.45 -0.88
C PRO A 63 -20.52 -29.48 0.26
N GLN A 64 -19.81 -28.38 0.49
CA GLN A 64 -18.77 -28.27 1.52
C GLN A 64 -18.69 -26.83 2.06
N PRO A 65 -18.29 -26.61 3.33
CA PRO A 65 -18.26 -25.28 3.90
C PRO A 65 -17.34 -24.33 3.12
N HIS A 66 -17.90 -23.27 2.54
CA HIS A 66 -17.16 -22.25 1.80
C HIS A 66 -17.97 -20.95 1.72
N LEU A 67 -17.31 -19.87 1.32
CA LEU A 67 -17.96 -18.61 1.00
C LEU A 67 -18.11 -18.48 -0.51
N HIS A 68 -19.35 -18.35 -0.99
CA HIS A 68 -19.58 -17.85 -2.34
C HIS A 68 -19.57 -16.32 -2.32
N LEU A 69 -18.72 -15.73 -3.15
CA LEU A 69 -18.61 -14.29 -3.34
C LEU A 69 -18.69 -13.98 -4.84
N HIS A 70 -19.60 -13.09 -5.22
CA HIS A 70 -19.53 -12.45 -6.53
C HIS A 70 -20.06 -11.00 -6.47
N VAL A 71 -19.78 -10.24 -7.52
CA VAL A 71 -20.33 -8.89 -7.72
C VAL A 71 -21.34 -8.96 -8.85
N GLN A 72 -22.49 -8.30 -8.71
CA GLN A 72 -23.57 -8.32 -9.69
C GLN A 72 -24.14 -6.91 -9.93
N THR A 73 -24.79 -6.71 -11.08
CA THR A 73 -25.27 -5.38 -11.53
C THR A 73 -26.66 -5.00 -10.99
N THR A 74 -27.44 -5.97 -10.50
CA THR A 74 -28.79 -5.72 -9.98
C THR A 74 -28.99 -6.39 -8.62
N ALA A 75 -30.06 -6.01 -7.92
CA ALA A 75 -30.42 -6.63 -6.64
C ALA A 75 -31.00 -8.05 -6.77
N VAL A 76 -31.30 -8.52 -7.99
CA VAL A 76 -31.86 -9.85 -8.22
C VAL A 76 -30.78 -10.91 -7.98
N LEU A 77 -31.05 -11.84 -7.06
CA LEU A 77 -30.14 -12.95 -6.74
C LEU A 77 -29.80 -13.78 -7.99
N GLY A 78 -28.51 -14.03 -8.21
CA GLY A 78 -28.02 -14.77 -9.36
C GLY A 78 -27.97 -13.97 -10.65
N SER A 79 -27.97 -12.64 -10.55
CA SER A 79 -27.65 -11.78 -11.69
C SER A 79 -26.24 -12.07 -12.24
N PRO A 80 -25.97 -11.78 -13.52
CA PRO A 80 -24.66 -12.02 -14.11
C PRO A 80 -23.52 -11.37 -13.30
N THR A 81 -22.43 -12.12 -13.13
CA THR A 81 -21.25 -11.63 -12.43
C THR A 81 -20.61 -10.48 -13.20
N HIS A 82 -20.45 -9.35 -12.54
CA HIS A 82 -19.62 -8.24 -12.98
C HIS A 82 -18.16 -8.50 -12.60
N PRO A 83 -17.18 -8.30 -13.50
CA PRO A 83 -15.76 -8.42 -13.15
C PRO A 83 -15.37 -7.51 -11.99
N PHE A 84 -14.55 -8.02 -11.07
CA PHE A 84 -14.06 -7.27 -9.93
C PHE A 84 -12.61 -7.67 -9.61
N HIS A 85 -11.93 -6.81 -8.86
CA HIS A 85 -10.61 -7.08 -8.30
C HIS A 85 -10.72 -7.14 -6.78
N LEU A 86 -9.93 -8.00 -6.16
CA LEU A 86 -9.64 -7.91 -4.74
C LEU A 86 -8.55 -6.86 -4.54
N LEU A 87 -8.66 -6.08 -3.48
CA LEU A 87 -7.69 -5.04 -3.13
C LEU A 87 -6.86 -5.47 -1.93
N GLY A 88 -5.57 -5.12 -1.95
CA GLY A 88 -4.66 -5.31 -0.81
C GLY A 88 -4.51 -6.78 -0.39
N VAL A 89 -4.23 -7.66 -1.35
CA VAL A 89 -4.12 -9.10 -1.09
C VAL A 89 -2.68 -9.57 -1.14
N THR A 90 -2.34 -10.54 -0.30
CA THR A 90 -1.11 -11.32 -0.40
C THR A 90 -1.41 -12.64 -1.10
N LEU A 91 -0.68 -12.94 -2.17
CA LEU A 91 -0.69 -14.27 -2.78
C LEU A 91 0.22 -15.18 -1.96
N GLN A 92 -0.20 -16.42 -1.76
CA GLN A 92 0.51 -17.41 -0.99
C GLN A 92 0.96 -18.57 -1.88
N THR A 93 2.19 -19.05 -1.70
CA THR A 93 2.66 -20.31 -2.34
C THR A 93 2.21 -21.53 -1.54
N THR A 94 2.15 -21.39 -0.22
CA THR A 94 1.62 -22.37 0.75
C THR A 94 0.88 -21.62 1.85
N GLN A 95 0.13 -22.31 2.70
CA GLN A 95 -0.63 -21.67 3.81
C GLN A 95 0.23 -20.78 4.74
N GLU A 96 1.56 -20.97 4.74
CA GLU A 96 2.50 -20.24 5.61
C GLU A 96 3.45 -19.31 4.86
N GLN A 97 3.55 -19.41 3.53
CA GLN A 97 4.50 -18.63 2.74
C GLN A 97 3.82 -17.63 1.81
N ILE A 98 4.18 -16.35 1.98
CA ILE A 98 3.71 -15.26 1.13
C ILE A 98 4.61 -15.17 -0.11
N ALA A 99 4.01 -15.30 -1.28
CA ALA A 99 4.66 -15.13 -2.57
C ALA A 99 4.89 -13.64 -2.90
N GLY A 100 3.91 -12.80 -2.58
CA GLY A 100 3.95 -11.38 -2.89
C GLY A 100 2.67 -10.65 -2.52
N PHE A 101 2.70 -9.34 -2.66
CA PHE A 101 1.57 -8.45 -2.43
C PHE A 101 1.06 -7.86 -3.76
N HIS A 102 -0.26 -7.80 -3.89
CA HIS A 102 -0.96 -7.17 -4.99
C HIS A 102 -1.93 -6.12 -4.45
N LEU A 103 -1.74 -4.87 -4.88
CA LEU A 103 -2.65 -3.79 -4.53
C LEU A 103 -4.05 -4.03 -5.11
N ALA A 104 -4.12 -4.56 -6.32
CA ALA A 104 -5.35 -5.00 -6.96
C ALA A 104 -5.05 -6.24 -7.82
N CYS A 105 -5.80 -7.32 -7.65
CA CYS A 105 -5.70 -8.47 -8.55
C CYS A 105 -7.03 -9.23 -8.67
N ARG A 106 -7.11 -10.05 -9.72
CA ARG A 106 -8.13 -11.08 -9.89
C ARG A 106 -7.39 -12.42 -9.77
N PRO A 107 -7.49 -13.12 -8.63
CA PRO A 107 -6.78 -14.38 -8.44
C PRO A 107 -7.22 -15.42 -9.49
N ALA A 108 -6.28 -16.27 -9.88
CA ALA A 108 -6.57 -17.44 -10.69
C ALA A 108 -7.20 -18.55 -9.83
N GLU A 109 -7.87 -19.50 -10.48
CA GLU A 109 -8.43 -20.66 -9.81
C GLU A 109 -7.32 -21.46 -9.12
N GLY A 110 -7.52 -21.81 -7.84
CA GLY A 110 -6.55 -22.53 -7.03
C GLY A 110 -5.51 -21.65 -6.32
N GLU A 111 -5.46 -20.34 -6.59
CA GLU A 111 -4.55 -19.44 -5.86
C GLU A 111 -5.04 -19.21 -4.42
N LEU A 112 -4.09 -19.27 -3.49
CA LEU A 112 -4.31 -18.94 -2.09
C LEU A 112 -4.09 -17.45 -1.88
N VAL A 113 -5.12 -16.77 -1.37
CA VAL A 113 -5.08 -15.34 -1.07
C VAL A 113 -5.41 -15.09 0.38
N SER A 114 -4.75 -14.09 0.97
CA SER A 114 -5.10 -13.58 2.30
C SER A 114 -5.02 -12.07 2.35
N VAL A 115 -5.65 -11.49 3.38
CA VAL A 115 -5.42 -10.10 3.74
C VAL A 115 -3.96 -9.90 4.21
N VAL A 116 -3.44 -8.69 4.02
CA VAL A 116 -2.17 -8.30 4.64
C VAL A 116 -2.31 -8.42 6.16
N LYS A 117 -1.57 -9.36 6.75
CA LYS A 117 -1.46 -9.47 8.22
C LYS A 117 -0.53 -8.39 8.72
N MET A 118 -1.11 -7.34 9.31
CA MET A 118 -0.33 -6.26 9.90
C MET A 118 0.46 -6.76 11.11
N ASP A 119 1.68 -6.30 11.23
CA ASP A 119 2.49 -6.44 12.44
C ASP A 119 2.60 -5.10 13.15
N GLY A 120 2.52 -5.13 14.48
CA GLY A 120 2.52 -3.91 15.26
C GLY A 120 3.86 -3.16 15.24
N ALA A 121 4.99 -3.86 15.21
CA ALA A 121 6.30 -3.22 15.24
C ALA A 121 6.65 -2.58 13.89
N PHE A 122 6.48 -3.33 12.80
CA PHE A 122 6.73 -2.79 11.46
C PHE A 122 5.76 -1.66 11.10
N TRP A 123 4.47 -1.78 11.48
CA TRP A 123 3.51 -0.69 11.30
C TRP A 123 3.96 0.58 12.04
N ARG A 124 4.34 0.48 13.32
CA ARG A 124 4.81 1.65 14.11
C ARG A 124 6.01 2.34 13.48
N ALA A 125 6.93 1.58 12.90
CA ALA A 125 8.13 2.11 12.25
C ALA A 125 7.81 3.02 11.04
N LEU A 126 6.70 2.76 10.34
CA LEU A 126 6.29 3.52 9.16
C LEU A 126 5.02 4.35 9.39
N HIS A 127 4.47 4.34 10.61
CA HIS A 127 3.29 5.12 10.95
C HIS A 127 3.64 6.61 10.97
N LEU A 128 2.83 7.42 10.27
CA LEU A 128 3.06 8.85 10.09
C LEU A 128 1.95 9.66 10.78
N PRO A 129 1.97 9.80 12.12
CA PRO A 129 0.98 10.58 12.85
C PRO A 129 1.11 12.08 12.57
N LEU A 130 0.00 12.82 12.75
CA LEU A 130 -0.03 14.26 12.56
C LEU A 130 1.05 14.96 13.40
N GLY A 131 1.76 15.90 12.77
CA GLY A 131 2.80 16.68 13.43
C GLY A 131 4.14 15.97 13.57
N LEU A 132 4.28 14.70 13.15
CA LEU A 132 5.57 14.05 13.04
C LEU A 132 6.51 14.85 12.12
N GLN A 133 7.73 15.06 12.57
CA GLN A 133 8.82 15.67 11.83
C GLN A 133 9.99 14.68 11.73
N LEU A 134 10.40 14.37 10.51
CA LEU A 134 11.57 13.56 10.21
C LEU A 134 12.65 14.47 9.66
N HIS A 135 13.77 14.57 10.36
CA HIS A 135 14.92 15.39 9.96
C HIS A 135 15.95 14.50 9.31
N TYR A 136 16.11 14.64 8.01
CA TYR A 136 17.13 13.94 7.23
C TYR A 136 18.26 14.88 6.88
N ARG A 137 19.45 14.33 6.74
CA ARG A 137 20.46 14.88 5.85
C ARG A 137 20.44 14.09 4.55
N TYR A 138 20.65 14.75 3.42
CA TYR A 138 20.79 14.09 2.12
C TYR A 138 21.94 14.68 1.31
N ARG A 139 22.52 13.89 0.40
CA ARG A 139 23.54 14.37 -0.55
C ARG A 139 23.32 13.76 -1.93
N LEU A 140 23.73 14.49 -2.96
CA LEU A 140 23.81 13.98 -4.33
C LEU A 140 25.28 13.72 -4.66
N ASP A 141 25.56 12.52 -5.13
CA ASP A 141 26.89 12.02 -5.48
C ASP A 141 27.90 12.29 -4.35
N GLU A 142 29.08 12.81 -4.68
CA GLU A 142 30.10 13.21 -3.71
C GLU A 142 29.90 14.65 -3.17
N GLY A 143 28.70 15.21 -3.34
CA GLY A 143 28.36 16.54 -2.87
C GLY A 143 28.23 16.66 -1.35
N GLU A 144 28.05 17.90 -0.90
CA GLU A 144 27.84 18.21 0.52
C GLU A 144 26.49 17.70 1.03
N TRP A 145 26.48 17.27 2.29
CA TRP A 145 25.26 16.92 3.01
C TRP A 145 24.40 18.17 3.27
N ARG A 146 23.12 18.06 2.96
CA ARG A 146 22.11 19.10 3.13
C ARG A 146 21.04 18.61 4.10
N ALA A 147 20.71 19.41 5.11
CA ALA A 147 19.61 19.12 6.00
C ALA A 147 18.27 19.39 5.30
N GLN A 148 17.29 18.52 5.51
CA GLN A 148 15.94 18.66 5.01
C GLN A 148 14.95 17.98 5.96
N ARG A 149 13.83 18.66 6.20
CA ARG A 149 12.79 18.17 7.08
C ARG A 149 11.58 17.73 6.27
N LEU A 150 11.05 16.55 6.59
CA LEU A 150 9.73 16.10 6.19
C LEU A 150 8.77 16.23 7.38
N THR A 151 7.56 16.72 7.16
CA THR A 151 6.57 17.00 8.22
C THR A 151 5.22 16.47 7.81
N VAL A 152 4.60 15.68 8.68
CA VAL A 152 3.23 15.22 8.50
C VAL A 152 2.27 16.34 8.87
N SER A 153 1.41 16.67 7.91
CA SER A 153 0.37 17.69 8.05
C SER A 153 -0.95 17.14 7.54
N MET A 154 -2.04 17.83 7.86
CA MET A 154 -3.36 17.55 7.31
C MET A 154 -3.81 18.75 6.47
N ASP A 155 -4.51 18.50 5.37
CA ASP A 155 -5.17 19.57 4.62
C ASP A 155 -6.61 19.79 5.09
N LEU A 156 -7.27 20.80 4.50
CA LEU A 156 -8.63 21.20 4.86
C LEU A 156 -9.69 20.11 4.61
N THR A 157 -9.36 19.08 3.83
CA THR A 157 -10.26 17.95 3.54
C THR A 157 -10.09 16.80 4.55
N GLY A 158 -9.22 16.96 5.55
CA GLY A 158 -8.86 15.88 6.48
C GLY A 158 -7.83 14.90 5.91
N GLY A 159 -7.25 15.20 4.74
CA GLY A 159 -6.26 14.35 4.11
C GLY A 159 -4.85 14.57 4.67
N PHE A 160 -4.15 13.48 4.97
CA PHE A 160 -2.76 13.55 5.41
C PHE A 160 -1.78 13.80 4.25
N ARG A 161 -0.76 14.62 4.51
CA ARG A 161 0.32 14.95 3.58
C ARG A 161 1.67 14.92 4.29
N LEU A 162 2.66 14.31 3.64
CA LEU A 162 4.07 14.46 3.98
C LEU A 162 4.62 15.66 3.22
N ARG A 163 4.99 16.73 3.94
CA ARG A 163 5.49 17.99 3.39
C ARG A 163 6.98 18.12 3.61
N SER A 164 7.71 18.49 2.57
CA SER A 164 9.11 18.85 2.65
C SER A 164 9.27 20.33 3.00
N GLY A 165 10.38 20.69 3.66
CA GLY A 165 10.77 22.08 3.92
C GLY A 165 10.90 22.95 2.67
N SER A 166 11.02 22.36 1.47
CA SER A 166 11.01 23.07 0.18
C SER A 166 9.62 23.55 -0.27
N GLY A 167 8.56 23.08 0.40
CA GLY A 167 7.17 23.27 -0.01
C GLY A 167 6.59 22.14 -0.86
N ALA A 168 7.40 21.19 -1.33
CA ALA A 168 6.90 19.98 -1.99
C ALA A 168 6.12 19.08 -1.02
N SER A 169 5.13 18.34 -1.51
CA SER A 169 4.34 17.44 -0.66
C SER A 169 3.74 16.28 -1.44
N ALA A 170 3.38 15.21 -0.73
CA ALA A 170 2.56 14.12 -1.26
C ALA A 170 1.47 13.75 -0.26
N ARG A 171 0.27 13.43 -0.74
CA ARG A 171 -0.77 12.82 0.10
C ARG A 171 -0.40 11.38 0.39
N PHE A 172 -0.89 10.86 1.51
CA PHE A 172 -0.79 9.44 1.80
C PHE A 172 -2.03 8.93 2.52
N LEU A 173 -2.21 7.61 2.47
CA LEU A 173 -3.18 6.86 3.25
C LEU A 173 -2.49 5.67 3.92
N GLU A 174 -2.98 5.32 5.10
CA GLU A 174 -2.60 4.12 5.86
C GLU A 174 -3.87 3.30 6.12
N GLU A 175 -4.28 2.49 5.14
CA GLU A 175 -5.51 1.70 5.23
C GLU A 175 -5.29 0.29 4.71
N GLY A 176 -6.05 -0.69 5.23
CA GLY A 176 -5.98 -2.08 4.77
C GLY A 176 -4.61 -2.74 4.91
N GLY A 177 -3.78 -2.25 5.84
CA GLY A 177 -2.40 -2.73 6.02
C GLY A 177 -1.42 -2.26 4.95
N VAL A 178 -1.69 -1.14 4.28
CA VAL A 178 -0.83 -0.59 3.23
C VAL A 178 -0.60 0.90 3.48
N LEU A 179 0.65 1.34 3.40
CA LEU A 179 1.02 2.76 3.28
C LEU A 179 1.13 3.08 1.79
N CYS A 180 0.37 4.07 1.32
CA CYS A 180 0.35 4.45 -0.09
C CYS A 180 0.40 5.97 -0.24
N PHE A 181 1.34 6.46 -1.05
CA PHE A 181 1.50 7.87 -1.39
C PHE A 181 0.95 8.18 -2.78
N PHE A 182 0.29 9.32 -2.91
CA PHE A 182 -0.30 9.80 -4.16
C PHE A 182 -0.35 11.33 -4.19
N GLU A 183 -0.72 11.91 -5.33
CA GLU A 183 -0.86 13.37 -5.49
C GLU A 183 0.37 14.18 -5.04
N ARG A 184 1.56 13.83 -5.54
CA ARG A 184 2.76 14.66 -5.36
C ARG A 184 2.52 16.05 -5.99
N ALA A 185 2.60 17.09 -5.18
CA ALA A 185 2.55 18.50 -5.58
C ALA A 185 3.82 19.29 -5.20
N GLY A 186 4.04 20.43 -5.85
CA GLY A 186 5.18 21.34 -5.60
C GLY A 186 6.36 21.13 -6.54
N GLY A 187 7.46 21.86 -6.29
CA GLY A 187 8.69 21.79 -7.07
C GLY A 187 9.48 20.50 -6.85
N LYS A 188 10.57 20.31 -7.61
CA LYS A 188 11.49 19.18 -7.46
C LYS A 188 12.04 19.14 -6.03
N ASP A 189 12.05 17.96 -5.42
CA ASP A 189 12.55 17.77 -4.07
C ASP A 189 13.23 16.40 -3.98
N PRO A 190 14.57 16.33 -3.98
CA PRO A 190 15.29 15.07 -4.04
C PRO A 190 14.93 14.11 -2.89
N LEU A 191 14.81 14.61 -1.66
CA LEU A 191 14.51 13.77 -0.50
C LEU A 191 13.10 13.20 -0.56
N LEU A 192 12.09 14.03 -0.85
CA LEU A 192 10.72 13.57 -0.95
C LEU A 192 10.55 12.65 -2.16
N ASP A 193 11.15 12.96 -3.30
CA ASP A 193 11.06 12.13 -4.50
C ASP A 193 11.73 10.75 -4.27
N LEU A 194 12.85 10.71 -3.53
CA LEU A 194 13.49 9.48 -3.04
C LEU A 194 12.58 8.69 -2.10
N TRP A 195 11.97 9.34 -1.10
CA TRP A 195 11.04 8.71 -0.18
C TRP A 195 9.90 8.04 -0.97
N LEU A 196 9.32 8.74 -1.94
CA LEU A 196 8.23 8.21 -2.77
C LEU A 196 8.66 7.05 -3.66
N LEU A 197 9.88 7.07 -4.20
CA LEU A 197 10.40 5.94 -4.95
C LEU A 197 10.66 4.73 -4.05
N ALA A 198 11.18 4.93 -2.84
CA ALA A 198 11.58 3.85 -1.96
C ALA A 198 10.42 3.24 -1.14
N LEU A 199 9.49 4.08 -0.69
CA LEU A 199 8.42 3.75 0.26
C LEU A 199 7.00 4.06 -0.27
N GLY A 200 6.86 4.53 -1.53
CA GLY A 200 5.61 5.06 -2.08
C GLY A 200 4.40 4.14 -1.95
N LEU A 201 4.57 2.85 -2.25
CA LEU A 201 3.58 1.81 -1.96
C LEU A 201 4.27 0.75 -1.10
N THR A 202 3.84 0.58 0.15
CA THR A 202 4.48 -0.31 1.11
C THR A 202 3.45 -1.11 1.91
N PRO A 203 3.37 -2.44 1.71
CA PRO A 203 2.56 -3.30 2.57
C PRO A 203 3.15 -3.35 3.98
N LEU A 204 2.31 -3.24 5.00
CA LEU A 204 2.69 -3.12 6.42
C LEU A 204 2.70 -4.46 7.16
N ALA A 205 3.01 -5.54 6.44
CA ALA A 205 3.20 -6.89 7.00
C ALA A 205 4.67 -7.17 7.36
N ASP A 206 4.94 -7.77 8.52
CA ASP A 206 6.27 -8.20 8.97
C ASP A 206 6.68 -9.52 8.30
N ALA A 207 6.74 -9.53 6.98
CA ALA A 207 7.16 -10.67 6.19
C ALA A 207 8.00 -10.22 4.98
N PRO A 208 8.99 -11.03 4.56
CA PRO A 208 9.63 -10.87 3.27
C PRO A 208 8.58 -11.01 2.16
N MET A 209 8.59 -10.10 1.19
CA MET A 209 7.65 -10.14 0.08
C MET A 209 8.11 -9.28 -1.09
N SER A 210 7.46 -9.47 -2.22
CA SER A 210 7.65 -8.68 -3.43
C SER A 210 6.33 -8.08 -3.91
N TRP A 211 6.38 -6.91 -4.52
CA TRP A 211 5.21 -6.26 -5.12
C TRP A 211 5.60 -5.37 -6.29
N ALA A 212 4.60 -4.83 -6.97
CA ALA A 212 4.78 -3.90 -8.08
C ALA A 212 4.01 -2.61 -7.83
N ASP A 213 4.54 -1.50 -8.35
CA ASP A 213 3.91 -0.19 -8.31
C ASP A 213 4.19 0.57 -9.61
N ARG A 214 3.43 1.65 -9.84
CA ARG A 214 3.57 2.57 -10.97
C ARG A 214 3.70 4.03 -10.53
N PRO A 215 4.72 4.37 -9.72
CA PRO A 215 4.94 5.74 -9.29
C PRO A 215 5.23 6.64 -10.49
N SER A 216 5.01 7.96 -10.33
CA SER A 216 5.18 8.90 -11.44
C SER A 216 6.61 8.89 -11.98
N ASP A 217 6.74 8.88 -13.31
CA ASP A 217 8.03 8.98 -14.01
C ASP A 217 8.76 10.31 -13.79
N ARG A 218 8.08 11.30 -13.19
CA ARG A 218 8.66 12.59 -12.78
C ARG A 218 9.53 12.47 -11.51
N LEU A 219 9.40 11.39 -10.76
CA LEU A 219 10.18 11.16 -9.53
C LEU A 219 11.60 10.67 -9.83
N LEU A 220 11.81 10.01 -10.97
CA LEU A 220 13.12 9.52 -11.35
C LEU A 220 14.02 10.71 -11.73
N PRO A 221 15.17 10.92 -11.07
CA PRO A 221 16.11 11.95 -11.47
C PRO A 221 16.72 11.55 -12.82
N LEU A 222 16.58 12.43 -13.80
CA LEU A 222 17.06 12.22 -15.16
C LEU A 222 18.04 13.33 -15.52
N ALA A 223 19.15 12.98 -16.17
CA ALA A 223 19.99 13.96 -16.84
C ALA A 223 19.18 14.73 -17.89
N TRP A 224 19.65 15.93 -18.23
CA TRP A 224 18.92 16.87 -19.09
C TRP A 224 18.42 16.27 -20.42
N PRO A 225 19.17 15.40 -21.16
CA PRO A 225 18.69 14.90 -22.46
C PRO A 225 17.49 13.98 -22.26
N TRP A 226 17.55 13.12 -21.24
CA TRP A 226 16.50 12.17 -20.88
C TRP A 226 15.28 12.88 -20.29
N TRP A 227 15.50 13.92 -19.49
CA TRP A 227 14.42 14.76 -18.98
C TRP A 227 13.65 15.45 -20.12
N ALA A 228 14.37 16.02 -21.09
CA ALA A 228 13.78 16.68 -22.24
C ALA A 228 13.02 15.68 -23.14
N LEU A 229 13.63 14.53 -23.43
CA LEU A 229 13.00 13.46 -24.21
C LEU A 229 11.74 12.92 -23.51
N ARG A 230 11.78 12.69 -22.19
CA ARG A 230 10.60 12.30 -21.39
C ARG A 230 9.50 13.36 -21.49
N GLY A 231 9.85 14.64 -21.38
CA GLY A 231 8.89 15.75 -21.51
C GLY A 231 8.22 15.80 -22.87
N LEU A 232 8.97 15.55 -23.95
CA LEU A 232 8.47 15.50 -25.32
C LEU A 232 7.55 14.29 -25.56
N LEU A 233 7.97 13.09 -25.14
CA LEU A 233 7.23 11.85 -25.38
C LEU A 233 6.03 11.68 -24.44
N ARG A 234 6.10 12.23 -23.23
CA ARG A 234 5.11 12.06 -22.16
C ARG A 234 4.77 13.40 -21.49
N PRO A 235 4.14 14.34 -22.22
CA PRO A 235 3.86 15.68 -21.69
C PRO A 235 2.92 15.63 -20.47
N LEU A 236 1.96 14.70 -20.47
CA LEU A 236 1.03 14.49 -19.35
C LEU A 236 1.62 13.63 -18.21
N GLY A 237 2.87 13.16 -18.35
CA GLY A 237 3.50 12.22 -17.42
C GLY A 237 3.15 10.76 -17.72
N GLY A 238 3.78 9.87 -16.98
CA GLY A 238 3.53 8.42 -17.05
C GLY A 238 3.92 7.73 -15.74
N GLY A 239 3.72 6.41 -15.71
CA GLY A 239 4.16 5.56 -14.59
C GLY A 239 5.45 4.84 -14.91
N LEU A 240 6.32 4.71 -13.91
CA LEU A 240 7.45 3.78 -13.91
C LEU A 240 6.93 2.34 -13.82
N ASP A 241 7.64 1.36 -14.35
CA ASP A 241 7.47 -0.03 -13.94
C ASP A 241 8.41 -0.27 -12.76
N SER A 242 7.84 -0.25 -11.54
CA SER A 242 8.61 -0.39 -10.31
C SER A 242 8.34 -1.76 -9.67
N ARG A 243 9.40 -2.49 -9.34
CA ARG A 243 9.35 -3.79 -8.67
C ARG A 243 10.07 -3.71 -7.35
N TYR A 244 9.39 -4.10 -6.29
CA TYR A 244 9.90 -4.02 -4.94
C TYR A 244 10.10 -5.40 -4.35
N HIS A 245 11.12 -5.50 -3.50
CA HIS A 245 11.38 -6.67 -2.67
C HIS A 245 11.80 -6.20 -1.29
N ARG A 246 11.26 -6.84 -0.26
CA ARG A 246 11.65 -6.61 1.13
C ARG A 246 12.21 -7.88 1.75
N SER A 247 13.37 -7.73 2.40
CA SER A 247 14.07 -8.78 3.15
C SER A 247 14.42 -8.28 4.55
N ARG A 248 14.68 -9.21 5.47
CA ARG A 248 15.14 -8.90 6.83
C ARG A 248 16.63 -9.20 6.94
N GLU A 249 17.41 -8.22 7.36
CA GLU A 249 18.87 -8.29 7.46
C GLU A 249 19.32 -7.73 8.82
N LYS A 250 19.94 -8.57 9.66
CA LYS A 250 20.45 -8.19 10.99
C LYS A 250 19.41 -7.48 11.87
N GLY A 251 18.16 -7.92 11.82
CA GLY A 251 17.05 -7.34 12.59
C GLY A 251 16.39 -6.10 11.96
N LEU A 252 17.00 -5.52 10.93
CA LEU A 252 16.45 -4.41 10.17
C LEU A 252 15.71 -4.90 8.93
N TRP A 253 14.74 -4.11 8.47
CA TRP A 253 14.06 -4.33 7.21
C TRP A 253 14.79 -3.59 6.09
N ARG A 254 15.14 -4.30 5.03
CA ARG A 254 15.72 -3.73 3.80
C ARG A 254 14.68 -3.84 2.69
N GLN A 255 14.19 -2.70 2.22
CA GLN A 255 13.25 -2.61 1.11
C GLN A 255 13.96 -2.06 -0.11
N GLN A 256 13.93 -2.80 -1.21
CA GLN A 256 14.61 -2.47 -2.46
C GLN A 256 13.58 -2.28 -3.56
N GLY A 257 13.75 -1.25 -4.39
CA GLY A 257 12.92 -0.96 -5.55
C GLY A 257 13.77 -0.90 -6.82
N GLN A 258 13.33 -1.55 -7.89
CA GLN A 258 13.89 -1.40 -9.23
C GLN A 258 12.88 -0.65 -10.09
N HIS A 259 13.27 0.51 -10.62
CA HIS A 259 12.41 1.41 -11.38
C HIS A 259 12.84 1.45 -12.83
N ARG A 260 11.90 1.23 -13.74
CA ARG A 260 12.16 1.25 -15.18
C ARG A 260 11.26 2.27 -15.89
N LEU A 261 11.89 3.11 -16.69
CA LEU A 261 11.26 4.10 -17.56
C LEU A 261 11.58 3.77 -19.02
N PRO A 262 10.71 3.04 -19.74
CA PRO A 262 10.88 2.85 -21.17
C PRO A 262 10.53 4.15 -21.92
N LEU A 263 11.46 4.69 -22.71
CA LEU A 263 11.25 5.91 -23.49
C LEU A 263 10.89 5.58 -24.94
N LEU A 264 11.71 4.75 -25.59
CA LEU A 264 11.51 4.26 -26.97
C LEU A 264 11.89 2.78 -27.04
N PRO A 265 11.53 2.05 -28.11
CA PRO A 265 12.01 0.68 -28.30
C PRO A 265 13.55 0.61 -28.19
N GLY A 266 14.05 -0.17 -27.21
CA GLY A 266 15.48 -0.29 -26.91
C GLY A 266 16.10 0.82 -26.06
N ILE A 267 15.40 1.95 -25.81
CA ILE A 267 15.90 3.08 -25.01
C ILE A 267 15.09 3.14 -23.70
N LYS A 268 15.79 2.93 -22.58
CA LYS A 268 15.20 2.96 -21.24
C LYS A 268 16.12 3.68 -20.26
N GLN A 269 15.51 4.25 -19.22
CA GLN A 269 16.19 4.77 -18.04
C GLN A 269 15.81 3.91 -16.84
N GLU A 270 16.77 3.68 -15.95
CA GLU A 270 16.59 2.80 -14.81
C GLU A 270 17.16 3.43 -13.53
N GLY A 271 16.58 3.05 -12.40
CA GLY A 271 17.08 3.41 -11.08
C GLY A 271 16.79 2.32 -10.06
N ALA A 272 17.55 2.28 -8.97
CA ALA A 272 17.38 1.35 -7.88
C ALA A 272 17.32 2.11 -6.55
N SER A 273 16.18 2.04 -5.87
CA SER A 273 15.99 2.64 -4.54
C SER A 273 16.20 1.62 -3.44
N VAL A 274 16.68 2.06 -2.28
CA VAL A 274 16.78 1.25 -1.07
C VAL A 274 16.28 2.06 0.12
N ALA A 275 15.47 1.43 0.98
CA ALA A 275 15.12 1.93 2.31
C ALA A 275 15.58 0.93 3.38
N ILE A 276 16.24 1.44 4.42
CA ILE A 276 16.53 0.71 5.65
C ILE A 276 15.52 1.17 6.70
N ILE A 277 14.77 0.22 7.23
CA ILE A 277 13.68 0.46 8.18
C ILE A 277 14.02 -0.29 9.47
N ASP A 278 14.21 0.48 10.52
CA ASP A 278 14.39 0.00 11.88
C ASP A 278 13.01 -0.07 12.56
N PRO A 279 12.61 -1.22 13.14
CA PRO A 279 11.32 -1.37 13.82
C PRO A 279 11.07 -0.35 14.95
N GLU A 280 12.12 0.21 15.55
CA GLU A 280 12.03 1.17 16.66
C GLU A 280 12.21 2.61 16.20
N ARG A 281 13.02 2.84 15.17
CA ARG A 281 13.43 4.18 14.71
C ARG A 281 12.84 4.61 13.37
N GLY A 282 12.07 3.74 12.72
CA GLY A 282 11.49 4.00 11.40
C GLY A 282 12.51 3.93 10.26
N CYS A 283 12.28 4.68 9.19
CA CYS A 283 13.18 4.65 8.03
C CYS A 283 14.48 5.42 8.30
N THR A 284 15.55 4.72 8.66
CA THR A 284 16.81 5.36 9.07
C THR A 284 17.68 5.79 7.91
N ARG A 285 17.62 5.08 6.76
CA ARG A 285 18.41 5.41 5.57
C ARG A 285 17.61 5.18 4.29
N LEU A 286 17.84 6.04 3.31
CA LEU A 286 17.30 5.94 1.97
C LEU A 286 18.44 6.13 0.96
N SER A 287 18.40 5.43 -0.16
CA SER A 287 19.26 5.73 -1.29
C SER A 287 18.58 5.45 -2.63
N LEU A 288 19.03 6.12 -3.68
CA LEU A 288 18.64 5.89 -5.07
C LEU A 288 19.87 5.96 -5.94
N GLN A 289 20.15 4.88 -6.66
CA GLN A 289 21.19 4.84 -7.68
C GLN A 289 20.55 4.85 -9.06
N THR A 290 20.99 5.75 -9.94
CA THR A 290 20.68 5.77 -11.37
C THR A 290 21.98 5.71 -12.18
N ALA A 291 21.91 5.73 -13.51
CA ALA A 291 23.12 5.84 -14.33
C ALA A 291 23.88 7.17 -14.14
N ASP A 292 23.15 8.24 -13.79
CA ASP A 292 23.67 9.61 -13.80
C ASP A 292 23.82 10.22 -12.39
N CYS A 293 23.29 9.56 -11.36
CA CYS A 293 23.18 10.14 -10.02
C CYS A 293 23.06 9.05 -8.94
N LEU A 294 23.78 9.23 -7.84
CA LEU A 294 23.55 8.60 -6.55
C LEU A 294 22.96 9.63 -5.58
N LEU A 295 21.84 9.30 -4.96
CA LEU A 295 21.23 10.12 -3.93
C LEU A 295 21.17 9.29 -2.64
N GLU A 296 21.63 9.87 -1.54
CA GLU A 296 21.64 9.23 -0.23
C GLU A 296 20.99 10.13 0.80
N ALA A 297 20.24 9.55 1.74
CA ALA A 297 19.66 10.26 2.86
C ALA A 297 19.73 9.43 4.15
N GLU A 298 20.01 10.12 5.26
CA GLU A 298 20.12 9.53 6.60
C GLU A 298 19.28 10.33 7.59
N LEU A 299 18.49 9.63 8.39
CA LEU A 299 17.65 10.21 9.42
C LEU A 299 18.52 10.62 10.61
N GLU A 300 18.52 11.90 10.97
CA GLU A 300 19.28 12.44 12.10
C GLU A 300 18.43 12.61 13.36
N GLU A 301 17.16 12.99 13.20
CA GLU A 301 16.27 13.28 14.32
C GLU A 301 14.81 12.99 13.96
N ILE A 302 14.04 12.51 14.93
CA ILE A 302 12.58 12.45 14.90
C ILE A 302 12.05 13.43 15.93
N SER A 303 11.09 14.26 15.57
CA SER A 303 10.44 15.16 16.52
C SER A 303 8.95 15.36 16.21
N THR A 304 8.24 16.06 17.09
CA THR A 304 6.85 16.49 16.84
C THR A 304 6.76 18.01 16.67
N ILE A 305 5.70 18.50 16.02
CA ILE A 305 5.37 19.92 16.07
C ILE A 305 5.02 20.29 17.53
N GLU A 306 5.49 21.45 17.98
CA GLU A 306 5.08 22.05 19.24
C GLU A 306 3.66 22.62 19.11
N ASP A 307 2.81 22.37 20.10
CA ASP A 307 1.48 22.95 20.21
C ASP A 307 1.32 23.62 21.59
N GLN A 308 0.35 24.52 21.76
CA GLN A 308 0.17 25.23 23.02
C GLN A 308 -0.07 24.25 24.18
N GLY A 309 0.94 24.14 25.05
CA GLY A 309 0.91 23.24 26.22
C GLY A 309 1.45 21.83 25.97
N ILE A 310 1.86 21.48 24.75
CA ILE A 310 2.53 20.20 24.44
C ILE A 310 3.96 20.50 23.98
N PRO A 311 4.97 20.24 24.82
CA PRO A 311 6.35 20.49 24.45
C PRO A 311 6.76 19.55 23.31
N GLN A 312 7.67 20.05 22.46
CA GLN A 312 8.24 19.25 21.39
C GLN A 312 8.98 18.02 21.96
N ALA A 313 8.57 16.82 21.53
CA ALA A 313 9.35 15.61 21.75
C ALA A 313 10.44 15.51 20.68
N ARG A 314 11.66 15.12 21.05
CA ARG A 314 12.78 14.90 20.12
C ARG A 314 13.53 13.63 20.47
N ILE A 315 13.86 12.85 19.45
CA ILE A 315 14.71 11.66 19.53
C ILE A 315 15.83 11.85 18.51
N SER A 316 17.04 12.11 19.00
CA SER A 316 18.24 12.17 18.17
C SER A 316 18.72 10.76 17.85
N LEU A 317 19.08 10.51 16.60
CA LEU A 317 19.56 9.23 16.10
C LEU A 317 21.05 9.24 15.79
N LYS A 318 21.75 10.36 16.04
CA LYS A 318 23.20 10.41 15.97
C LYS A 318 23.77 9.43 16.98
N GLU A 319 24.43 8.39 16.47
CA GLU A 319 25.32 7.55 17.26
C GLU A 319 26.31 8.47 17.97
N THR A 320 26.23 8.48 19.30
CA THR A 320 27.31 8.93 20.17
C THR A 320 28.50 8.00 19.87
N TYR A 321 29.33 8.36 18.89
CA TYR A 321 30.66 7.79 18.73
C TYR A 321 31.59 8.35 19.79
#